data_AF-A0A1I0YAT5-F1
#
_entry.id   AF-A0A1I0YAT5-F1
#
_cell.length_a   1.000
_cell.length_b   1.000
_cell.length_c   1.000
_cell.angle_alpha   90.00
_cell.angle_beta   90.00
_cell.angle_gamma   90.00
#
_symmetry.space_group_name_H-M   'P 1'
#
loop_
_entity.id
_entity.type
_entity.pdbx_description
1 polymer ?
#
loop_
_entity_poly.entity_id
_entity_poly.type
_entity_poly.pdbx_seq_one_letter_code
_entity_poly.pdbx_strand_id
1 'polypeptide(L)'
;MNAANPHPVIAFAGANRIASGQLALVALKVKELIDRNDSATILIFDDLTSEQVEIDFRGSAEQVLQRLSASEAGATAMEKAADDLQTARGPGRPKLGVIGREVTLLPRHWDWLNQQPGGASVALRKLVEEAKRRNEERDQMRLAQESAYRFMSAMAGNQADFEEATRAFFAGDQLRFAELSEPWQIDIRDHARTLAARAFGAAE
;
A
#
# COMPACT_ATOMS: atom_id res chain seq x y z
N MET A 1 9.47 -9.32 -7.03
CA MET A 1 10.34 -8.12 -7.15
C MET A 1 9.84 -7.17 -6.08
N ASN A 2 10.48 -7.17 -4.91
CA ASN A 2 9.98 -6.44 -3.75
C ASN A 2 10.44 -4.99 -3.85
N ALA A 3 9.49 -4.08 -4.04
CA ALA A 3 9.74 -2.65 -3.96
C ALA A 3 10.20 -2.30 -2.53
N ALA A 4 11.03 -1.26 -2.40
CA ALA A 4 11.25 -0.62 -1.12
C ALA A 4 9.88 -0.21 -0.57
N ASN A 5 9.56 -0.64 0.65
CA ASN A 5 8.27 -0.32 1.21
C ASN A 5 8.41 1.01 1.97
N PRO A 6 7.87 2.13 1.45
CA PRO A 6 8.04 3.43 2.08
C PRO A 6 7.15 3.58 3.33
N HIS A 7 6.22 2.65 3.53
CA HIS A 7 5.27 2.67 4.63
C HIS A 7 5.78 1.86 5.84
N PRO A 8 5.31 2.21 7.05
CA PRO A 8 5.46 1.33 8.20
C PRO A 8 4.89 -0.06 7.89
N VAL A 9 5.42 -1.07 8.57
CA VAL A 9 4.96 -2.44 8.48
C VAL A 9 4.54 -2.95 9.85
N ILE A 10 3.71 -3.97 9.86
CA ILE A 10 3.26 -4.68 11.06
C ILE A 10 3.51 -6.17 10.89
N ALA A 11 4.06 -6.82 11.92
CA ALA A 11 4.38 -8.23 11.92
C ALA A 11 3.59 -9.00 12.98
N PHE A 12 3.17 -10.21 12.63
CA PHE A 12 2.41 -11.12 13.47
C PHE A 12 3.07 -12.49 13.52
N ALA A 13 3.01 -13.14 14.70
CA ALA A 13 3.28 -14.55 14.91
C ALA A 13 1.94 -15.24 15.20
N GLY A 14 1.37 -15.89 14.18
CA GLY A 14 -0.02 -16.35 14.24
C GLY A 14 -0.98 -15.19 14.52
N ALA A 15 -1.69 -15.23 15.64
CA ALA A 15 -2.65 -14.19 16.02
C ALA A 15 -2.07 -13.02 16.84
N ASN A 16 -0.81 -13.12 17.27
CA ASN A 16 -0.18 -12.14 18.15
C ASN A 16 0.68 -11.17 17.35
N ARG A 17 0.59 -9.88 17.63
CA ARG A 17 1.43 -8.86 17.02
C ARG A 17 2.82 -8.88 17.67
N ILE A 18 3.85 -9.00 16.83
CA ILE A 18 5.26 -8.92 17.24
C ILE A 18 5.68 -7.46 17.39
N ALA A 19 5.44 -6.67 16.34
CA ALA A 19 5.85 -5.27 16.25
C ALA A 19 5.11 -4.54 15.12
N SER A 20 5.03 -3.22 15.21
CA SER A 20 4.65 -2.33 14.11
C SER A 20 5.61 -1.14 14.08
N GLY A 21 5.93 -0.64 12.89
CA GLY A 21 6.82 0.50 12.68
C GLY A 21 7.70 0.36 11.44
N GLN A 22 8.90 0.94 11.48
CA GLN A 22 9.84 0.87 10.35
C GLN A 22 10.27 -0.57 10.05
N LEU A 23 10.41 -0.90 8.77
CA LEU A 23 10.76 -2.23 8.27
C LEU A 23 12.00 -2.82 8.96
N ALA A 24 13.06 -2.03 9.11
CA ALA A 24 14.30 -2.46 9.77
C ALA A 24 14.08 -2.89 11.23
N LEU A 25 13.33 -2.10 12.01
CA LEU A 25 13.07 -2.39 13.42
C LEU A 25 12.17 -3.61 13.60
N VAL A 26 11.14 -3.73 12.74
CA VAL A 26 10.25 -4.89 12.75
C VAL A 26 11.01 -6.15 12.35
N ALA A 27 11.88 -6.09 11.33
CA ALA A 27 12.70 -7.21 10.91
C ALA A 27 13.65 -7.71 12.01
N LEU A 28 14.24 -6.81 12.80
CA LEU A 28 15.08 -7.18 13.94
C LEU A 28 14.28 -7.94 15.01
N LYS A 29 13.11 -7.43 15.40
CA LYS A 29 12.24 -8.10 16.38
C LYS A 29 11.76 -9.47 15.91
N VAL A 30 11.42 -9.58 14.63
CA VAL A 30 11.07 -10.86 14.00
C VAL A 30 12.26 -11.82 14.03
N LYS A 31 13.46 -11.34 13.71
CA LYS A 31 14.68 -12.16 13.71
C LYS A 31 15.00 -12.70 15.09
N GLU A 32 14.89 -11.89 16.14
CA GLU A 32 15.06 -12.33 17.52
C GLU A 32 14.09 -13.46 17.91
N LEU A 33 12.86 -13.42 17.40
CA LEU A 33 11.85 -14.45 17.65
C LEU A 33 12.19 -15.76 16.91
N ILE A 34 12.62 -15.66 15.65
CA ILE A 34 13.09 -16.80 14.86
C ILE A 34 14.31 -17.46 15.53
N ASP A 35 15.27 -16.66 16.02
CA ASP A 35 16.49 -17.16 16.66
C ASP A 35 16.23 -17.87 17.99
N ARG A 36 15.10 -17.60 18.64
CA ARG A 36 14.64 -18.32 19.83
C ARG A 36 13.96 -19.66 19.49
N ASN A 37 13.98 -20.08 18.21
CA ASN A 37 13.32 -21.29 17.69
C ASN A 37 11.80 -21.31 17.92
N ASP A 38 11.14 -20.16 17.82
CA ASP A 38 9.69 -20.14 17.76
C ASP A 38 9.24 -20.62 16.36
N SER A 39 8.38 -21.65 16.33
CA SER A 39 7.86 -22.25 15.08
C SER A 39 6.62 -21.55 14.56
N ALA A 40 6.21 -20.43 15.17
CA ALA A 40 5.08 -19.65 14.72
C ALA A 40 5.25 -19.17 13.27
N THR A 41 4.18 -19.28 12.48
CA THR A 41 4.13 -18.69 11.14
C THR A 41 4.13 -17.17 11.25
N ILE A 42 5.14 -16.54 10.63
CA ILE A 42 5.32 -15.09 10.68
C ILE A 42 4.75 -14.47 9.41
N LEU A 43 3.86 -13.51 9.60
CA LEU A 43 3.27 -12.72 8.52
C LEU A 43 3.59 -11.25 8.76
N ILE A 44 4.07 -10.57 7.73
CA ILE A 44 4.41 -9.15 7.77
C ILE A 44 3.59 -8.46 6.70
N PHE A 45 2.94 -7.37 7.08
CA PHE A 45 2.08 -6.59 6.21
C PHE A 45 2.56 -5.14 6.16
N ASP A 46 2.36 -4.51 5.02
CA ASP A 46 2.34 -3.06 4.92
C ASP A 46 1.20 -2.50 5.80
N ASP A 47 1.51 -1.53 6.66
CA ASP A 47 0.54 -0.99 7.64
C ASP A 47 -0.54 -0.11 6.98
N LEU A 48 -0.37 0.27 5.71
CA LEU A 48 -1.31 1.09 4.96
C LEU A 48 -2.09 0.31 3.91
N THR A 49 -1.42 -0.56 3.16
CA THR A 49 -2.02 -1.30 2.04
C THR A 49 -2.37 -2.74 2.42
N SER A 50 -1.85 -3.23 3.54
CA SER A 50 -1.95 -4.64 3.95
C SER A 50 -1.40 -5.64 2.95
N GLU A 51 -0.56 -5.19 2.00
CA GLU A 51 0.22 -6.09 1.15
C GLU A 51 1.21 -6.87 1.99
N GLN A 52 1.38 -8.16 1.67
CA GLN A 52 2.32 -8.99 2.41
C GLN A 52 3.76 -8.64 2.01
N VAL A 53 4.60 -8.42 3.01
CA VAL A 53 6.02 -8.09 2.85
C VAL A 53 6.86 -9.32 3.14
N GLU A 54 7.58 -9.81 2.15
CA GLU A 54 8.50 -10.94 2.32
C GLU A 54 9.91 -10.44 2.67
N ILE A 55 10.47 -11.00 3.75
CA ILE A 55 11.83 -10.69 4.22
C ILE A 55 12.63 -11.99 4.33
N ASP A 56 13.84 -11.98 3.78
CA ASP A 56 14.79 -13.08 3.94
C ASP A 56 15.53 -12.95 5.28
N PHE A 57 15.13 -13.77 6.25
CA PHE A 57 15.71 -13.82 7.59
C PHE A 57 16.96 -14.71 7.73
N ARG A 58 17.49 -15.29 6.65
CA ARG A 58 18.68 -16.15 6.76
C ARG A 58 19.90 -15.37 7.22
N GLY A 59 20.72 -15.95 8.09
CA GLY A 59 21.98 -15.37 8.56
C GLY A 59 21.86 -14.54 9.84
N SER A 60 22.81 -13.63 10.06
CA SER A 60 22.79 -12.73 11.22
C SER A 60 21.83 -11.55 11.04
N ALA A 61 21.43 -10.91 12.14
CA ALA A 61 20.59 -9.71 12.09
C ALA A 61 21.21 -8.59 11.22
N GLU A 62 22.52 -8.42 11.28
CA GLU A 62 23.26 -7.46 10.45
C GLU A 62 23.15 -7.77 8.95
N GLN A 63 23.25 -9.04 8.58
CA GLN A 63 23.11 -9.47 7.18
C GLN A 63 21.69 -9.23 6.65
N VAL A 64 20.67 -9.42 7.49
CA VAL A 64 19.27 -9.11 7.14
C VAL A 64 19.12 -7.60 6.87
N LEU A 65 19.60 -6.75 7.79
CA LEU A 65 19.55 -5.29 7.63
C LEU A 65 20.31 -4.80 6.39
N GLN A 66 21.47 -5.40 6.10
CA GLN A 66 22.25 -5.05 4.92
C GLN A 66 21.48 -5.35 3.62
N ARG A 67 20.76 -6.47 3.56
CA ARG A 67 19.90 -6.80 2.39
C ARG A 67 18.73 -5.83 2.25
N LEU A 68 18.07 -5.48 3.36
CA LEU A 68 16.98 -4.51 3.34
C LEU A 68 17.47 -3.16 2.81
N SER A 69 18.61 -2.68 3.32
CA SER A 69 19.24 -1.43 2.89
C SER A 69 19.65 -1.48 1.41
N ALA A 70 20.18 -2.61 0.93
CA ALA A 70 20.54 -2.80 -0.47
C ALA A 70 19.30 -2.83 -1.39
N SER A 71 18.18 -3.39 -0.93
CA SER A 71 16.90 -3.36 -1.66
C SER A 71 16.33 -1.95 -1.74
N GLU A 72 16.40 -1.18 -0.65
CA GLU A 72 16.01 0.23 -0.62
C GLU A 72 16.89 1.09 -1.53
N ALA A 73 18.20 0.89 -1.48
CA ALA A 73 19.17 1.56 -2.35
C ALA A 73 18.95 1.18 -3.83
N GLY A 74 18.62 -0.08 -4.12
CA GLY A 74 18.31 -0.56 -5.46
C GLY A 74 17.01 0.02 -6.02
N ALA A 75 15.96 0.11 -5.20
CA ALA A 75 14.70 0.72 -5.58
C ALA A 75 14.84 2.23 -5.81
N THR A 76 15.53 2.94 -4.90
CA THR A 76 15.80 4.38 -5.07
C THR A 76 16.75 4.65 -6.22
N ALA A 77 17.73 3.79 -6.50
CA ALA A 77 18.57 3.89 -7.67
C ALA A 77 17.82 3.57 -8.98
N MET A 78 16.84 2.67 -8.96
CA MET A 78 15.95 2.42 -10.11
C MET A 78 14.98 3.59 -10.35
N GLU A 79 14.42 4.18 -9.30
CA GLU A 79 13.62 5.40 -9.40
C GLU A 79 14.45 6.57 -9.89
N LYS A 80 15.65 6.77 -9.33
CA LYS A 80 16.60 7.79 -9.80
C LYS A 80 17.13 7.51 -11.19
N ALA A 81 17.34 6.26 -11.60
CA ALA A 81 17.76 5.93 -12.96
C ALA A 81 16.60 6.08 -13.96
N ALA A 82 15.36 5.79 -13.54
CA ALA A 82 14.18 6.09 -14.33
C ALA A 82 13.96 7.60 -14.49
N ASP A 83 14.33 8.39 -13.48
CA ASP A 83 14.33 9.86 -13.50
C ASP A 83 15.53 10.40 -14.30
N ASP A 84 16.73 9.83 -14.15
CA ASP A 84 17.96 10.25 -14.84
C ASP A 84 17.96 9.86 -16.33
N LEU A 85 17.35 8.72 -16.69
CA LEU A 85 17.06 8.39 -18.10
C LEU A 85 16.04 9.36 -18.70
N GLN A 86 15.22 10.05 -17.89
CA GLN A 86 14.36 11.15 -18.33
C GLN A 86 15.12 12.49 -18.44
N THR A 87 16.15 12.73 -17.62
CA THR A 87 16.91 14.01 -17.62
C THR A 87 18.08 14.04 -18.60
N ALA A 88 18.72 12.92 -18.92
CA ALA A 88 19.97 12.87 -19.70
C ALA A 88 19.79 12.78 -21.23
N ARG A 89 19.15 13.76 -21.90
CA ARG A 89 19.27 13.95 -23.37
C ARG A 89 19.26 15.41 -23.85
N GLY A 90 20.48 15.98 -23.90
CA GLY A 90 20.92 17.07 -24.80
C GLY A 90 20.77 18.52 -24.29
N PRO A 91 21.71 19.43 -24.60
CA PRO A 91 21.67 20.82 -24.15
C PRO A 91 20.60 21.62 -24.91
N GLY A 92 19.72 22.33 -24.20
CA GLY A 92 18.99 23.47 -24.77
C GLY A 92 17.50 23.64 -24.43
N ARG A 93 16.81 22.68 -23.80
CA ARG A 93 15.41 22.91 -23.36
C ARG A 93 15.05 22.00 -22.17
N PRO A 94 14.62 22.54 -21.01
CA PRO A 94 14.18 21.69 -19.91
C PRO A 94 12.93 20.92 -20.36
N LYS A 95 13.07 19.59 -20.51
CA LYS A 95 11.97 18.70 -20.87
C LYS A 95 11.23 18.36 -19.59
N LEU A 96 9.93 18.68 -19.51
CA LEU A 96 9.03 18.05 -18.54
C LEU A 96 9.17 16.53 -18.75
N GLY A 97 9.52 15.75 -17.72
CA GLY A 97 9.67 14.29 -17.79
C GLY A 97 8.37 13.55 -18.17
N VAL A 98 7.94 13.67 -19.43
CA VAL A 98 6.70 13.08 -19.94
C VAL A 98 7.03 11.81 -20.71
N ILE A 99 6.54 10.67 -20.25
CA ILE A 99 6.58 9.40 -20.98
C ILE A 99 5.37 9.34 -21.92
N GLY A 100 5.62 9.19 -23.22
CA GLY A 100 4.55 8.99 -24.21
C GLY A 100 4.01 7.56 -24.17
N ARG A 101 2.67 7.43 -24.12
CA ARG A 101 1.95 6.17 -24.32
C ARG A 101 0.79 6.41 -25.30
N GLU A 102 0.39 5.37 -26.03
CA GLU A 102 -0.71 5.44 -27.00
C GLU A 102 -2.06 5.43 -26.29
N VAL A 103 -2.98 6.30 -26.73
CA VAL A 103 -4.35 6.38 -26.23
C VAL A 103 -5.28 6.52 -27.42
N THR A 104 -6.32 5.69 -27.45
CA THR A 104 -7.36 5.74 -28.48
C THR A 104 -8.57 6.49 -27.96
N LEU A 105 -8.96 7.56 -28.64
CA LEU A 105 -10.13 8.38 -28.31
C LEU A 105 -11.05 8.53 -29.52
N LEU A 106 -12.31 8.90 -29.27
CA LEU A 106 -13.28 9.18 -30.33
C LEU A 106 -12.87 10.42 -31.14
N PRO A 107 -13.18 10.49 -32.45
CA PRO A 107 -12.81 11.63 -33.31
C PRO A 107 -13.20 12.99 -32.71
N ARG A 108 -14.43 13.12 -32.21
CA ARG A 108 -14.91 14.34 -31.55
C ARG A 108 -14.06 14.79 -30.34
N HIS A 109 -13.42 13.85 -29.63
CA HIS A 109 -12.57 14.17 -28.50
C HIS A 109 -11.20 14.67 -28.98
N TRP A 110 -10.68 14.09 -30.07
CA TRP A 110 -9.48 14.61 -30.72
C TRP A 110 -9.70 16.02 -31.27
N ASP A 111 -10.84 16.26 -31.92
CA ASP A 111 -11.20 17.58 -32.42
C ASP A 111 -11.22 18.61 -31.30
N TRP A 112 -11.81 18.28 -30.15
CA TRP A 112 -11.83 19.15 -28.98
C TRP A 112 -10.43 19.34 -28.36
N LEU A 113 -9.63 18.27 -28.24
CA LEU A 113 -8.27 18.31 -27.68
C LEU A 113 -7.32 19.17 -28.53
N ASN A 114 -7.46 19.12 -29.85
CA ASN A 114 -6.65 19.90 -30.80
C ASN A 114 -6.97 21.40 -30.76
N GLN A 115 -8.16 21.78 -30.26
CA GLN A 115 -8.55 23.18 -30.08
C GLN A 115 -8.04 23.79 -28.77
N GLN A 116 -7.44 22.99 -27.87
CA GLN A 116 -7.02 23.47 -26.55
C GLN A 116 -5.73 24.29 -26.60
N PRO A 117 -5.65 25.40 -25.83
CA PRO A 117 -4.43 26.18 -25.72
C PRO A 117 -3.32 25.35 -25.05
N GLY A 118 -2.20 25.17 -25.76
CA GLY A 118 -1.09 24.30 -25.31
C GLY A 118 -1.18 22.85 -25.81
N GLY A 119 -2.18 22.51 -26.61
CA GLY A 119 -2.31 21.23 -27.31
C GLY A 119 -2.90 20.09 -26.47
N ALA A 120 -3.18 18.98 -27.16
CA ALA A 120 -3.86 17.81 -26.60
C ALA A 120 -3.21 17.28 -25.31
N SER A 121 -1.87 17.18 -25.25
CA SER A 121 -1.17 16.63 -24.10
C SER A 121 -1.30 17.47 -22.83
N VAL A 122 -1.34 18.82 -22.95
CA VAL A 122 -1.52 19.71 -21.80
C VAL A 122 -2.96 19.63 -21.29
N ALA A 123 -3.94 19.58 -22.20
CA ALA A 123 -5.34 19.41 -21.87
C ALA A 123 -5.60 18.07 -21.17
N LEU A 124 -5.07 16.96 -21.71
CA LEU A 124 -5.18 15.65 -21.09
C LEU A 124 -4.57 15.62 -19.68
N ARG A 125 -3.39 16.22 -19.48
CA ARG A 125 -2.81 16.29 -18.13
C ARG A 125 -3.70 17.04 -17.16
N LYS A 126 -4.22 18.22 -17.55
CA LYS A 126 -5.13 18.99 -16.70
C LYS A 126 -6.40 18.21 -16.36
N LEU A 127 -6.99 17.53 -17.34
CA LEU A 127 -8.16 16.68 -17.13
C LEU A 127 -7.86 15.51 -16.19
N VAL A 128 -6.70 14.88 -16.32
CA VAL A 128 -6.25 13.80 -15.41
C VAL A 128 -6.06 14.35 -14.00
N GLU A 129 -5.33 15.46 -13.81
CA GLU A 129 -5.11 16.05 -12.48
C GLU A 129 -6.42 16.50 -11.84
N GLU A 130 -7.32 17.08 -12.62
CA GLU A 130 -8.64 17.48 -12.13
C GLU A 130 -9.50 16.26 -11.76
N ALA A 131 -9.49 15.21 -12.58
CA ALA A 131 -10.20 13.96 -12.28
C ALA A 131 -9.62 13.26 -11.05
N LYS A 132 -8.29 13.25 -10.88
CA LYS A 132 -7.62 12.73 -9.68
C LYS A 132 -8.06 13.52 -8.45
N ARG A 133 -7.98 14.85 -8.48
CA ARG A 133 -8.39 15.69 -7.35
C ARG A 133 -9.88 15.52 -6.99
N ARG A 134 -10.75 15.38 -7.99
CA ARG A 134 -12.20 15.18 -7.77
C ARG A 134 -12.54 13.81 -7.18
N ASN A 135 -11.72 12.79 -7.40
CA ASN A 135 -11.99 11.43 -6.94
C ASN A 135 -11.05 11.00 -5.79
N GLU A 136 -10.14 11.86 -5.36
CA GLU A 136 -9.09 11.51 -4.39
C GLU A 136 -9.65 10.88 -3.11
N GLU A 137 -10.69 11.48 -2.51
CA GLU A 137 -11.34 10.93 -1.30
C GLU A 137 -11.98 9.57 -1.56
N ARG A 138 -12.67 9.42 -2.70
CA ARG A 138 -13.31 8.14 -3.08
C ARG A 138 -12.29 7.04 -3.37
N ASP A 139 -11.19 7.40 -4.02
CA ASP A 139 -10.08 6.49 -4.31
C ASP A 139 -9.36 6.10 -3.02
N GLN A 140 -9.14 7.04 -2.09
CA GLN A 140 -8.58 6.77 -0.77
C GLN A 140 -9.49 5.83 0.04
N MET A 141 -10.81 6.07 0.06
CA MET A 141 -11.76 5.18 0.72
C MET A 141 -11.74 3.78 0.10
N ARG A 142 -11.71 3.67 -1.23
CA ARG A 142 -11.62 2.38 -1.93
C ARG A 142 -10.33 1.64 -1.56
N LEU A 143 -9.19 2.32 -1.58
CA LEU A 143 -7.90 1.73 -1.22
C LEU A 143 -7.87 1.28 0.25
N ALA A 144 -8.44 2.08 1.15
CA ALA A 144 -8.58 1.70 2.55
C ALA A 144 -9.51 0.50 2.74
N GLN A 145 -10.62 0.42 1.98
CA GLN A 145 -11.49 -0.76 1.97
C GLN A 145 -10.77 -2.02 1.51
N GLU A 146 -10.02 -1.92 0.40
CA GLU A 146 -9.22 -3.01 -0.14
C GLU A 146 -8.15 -3.48 0.85
N SER A 147 -7.46 -2.54 1.51
CA SER A 147 -6.46 -2.84 2.55
C SER A 147 -7.09 -3.58 3.74
N ALA A 148 -8.17 -3.03 4.32
CA ALA A 148 -8.84 -3.65 5.47
C ALA A 148 -9.33 -5.06 5.14
N TYR A 149 -9.97 -5.24 3.98
CA TYR A 149 -10.45 -6.56 3.56
C TYR A 149 -9.32 -7.56 3.30
N ARG A 150 -8.20 -7.10 2.71
CA ARG A 150 -7.02 -7.92 2.45
C ARG A 150 -6.42 -8.46 3.76
N PHE A 151 -6.25 -7.59 4.76
CA PHE A 151 -5.79 -8.01 6.08
C PHE A 151 -6.76 -8.98 6.75
N MET A 152 -8.05 -8.64 6.79
CA MET A 152 -9.08 -9.48 7.41
C MET A 152 -9.16 -10.87 6.77
N SER A 153 -9.10 -10.95 5.44
CA SER A 153 -9.10 -12.24 4.73
C SER A 153 -7.88 -13.10 5.07
N ALA A 154 -6.72 -12.49 5.28
CA ALA A 154 -5.49 -13.21 5.63
C ALA A 154 -5.46 -13.66 7.10
N MET A 155 -5.95 -12.83 8.03
CA MET A 155 -5.75 -13.03 9.47
C MET A 155 -7.02 -13.46 10.22
N ALA A 156 -8.18 -13.00 9.79
CA ALA A 156 -9.44 -13.17 10.50
C ALA A 156 -10.35 -14.24 9.89
N GLY A 157 -9.97 -14.89 8.78
CA GLY A 157 -10.82 -15.85 8.07
C GLY A 157 -11.31 -17.05 8.91
N ASN A 158 -10.61 -17.40 9.98
CA ASN A 158 -11.00 -18.47 10.92
C ASN A 158 -11.61 -17.93 12.23
N GLN A 159 -11.84 -16.62 12.36
CA GLN A 159 -12.42 -16.01 13.55
C GLN A 159 -13.95 -16.14 13.53
N ALA A 160 -14.57 -16.07 14.71
CA ALA A 160 -16.03 -16.08 14.82
C ALA A 160 -16.66 -14.90 14.06
N ASP A 161 -17.82 -15.13 13.45
CA ASP A 161 -18.63 -14.11 12.76
C ASP A 161 -17.88 -13.33 11.66
N PHE A 162 -16.81 -13.89 11.10
CA PHE A 162 -15.98 -13.24 10.08
C PHE A 162 -16.78 -12.77 8.85
N GLU A 163 -17.69 -13.61 8.36
CA GLU A 163 -18.50 -13.28 7.18
C GLU A 163 -19.49 -12.15 7.48
N GLU A 164 -20.20 -12.24 8.60
CA GLU A 164 -21.14 -11.21 9.07
C GLU A 164 -20.41 -9.88 9.30
N ALA A 165 -19.23 -9.92 9.92
CA ALA A 165 -18.41 -8.73 10.14
C ALA A 165 -17.97 -8.12 8.81
N THR A 166 -17.54 -8.94 7.84
CA THR A 166 -17.18 -8.48 6.50
C THR A 166 -18.37 -7.86 5.77
N ARG A 167 -19.57 -8.44 5.91
CA ARG A 167 -20.81 -7.86 5.36
C ARG A 167 -21.12 -6.50 6.00
N ALA A 168 -21.03 -6.38 7.33
CA ALA A 168 -21.23 -5.11 8.03
C ALA A 168 -20.19 -4.05 7.62
N PHE A 169 -18.93 -4.45 7.46
CA PHE A 169 -17.84 -3.61 6.98
C PHE A 169 -18.14 -3.00 5.61
N PHE A 170 -18.49 -3.82 4.60
CA PHE A 170 -18.81 -3.32 3.27
C PHE A 170 -20.12 -2.52 3.21
N ALA A 171 -21.04 -2.75 4.15
CA ALA A 171 -22.25 -1.94 4.30
C ALA A 171 -21.97 -0.57 4.97
N GLY A 172 -20.76 -0.34 5.49
CA GLY A 172 -20.42 0.87 6.23
C GLY A 172 -20.97 0.93 7.65
N ASP A 173 -21.48 -0.18 8.18
CA ASP A 173 -22.04 -0.24 9.53
C ASP A 173 -20.92 -0.45 10.57
N GLN A 174 -20.34 0.66 11.01
CA GLN A 174 -19.20 0.66 11.93
C GLN A 174 -19.52 0.02 13.28
N LEU A 175 -20.71 0.27 13.81
CA LEU A 175 -21.14 -0.26 15.11
C LEU A 175 -21.30 -1.78 15.02
N ARG A 176 -21.99 -2.26 13.98
CA ARG A 176 -22.19 -3.69 13.79
C ARG A 176 -20.88 -4.42 13.51
N PHE A 177 -19.99 -3.82 12.74
CA PHE A 177 -18.64 -4.35 12.53
C PHE A 177 -17.85 -4.44 13.84
N ALA A 178 -17.93 -3.43 14.71
CA ALA A 178 -17.28 -3.46 16.02
C ALA A 178 -17.85 -4.59 16.88
N GLU A 179 -19.16 -4.73 17.01
CA GLU A 179 -19.78 -5.82 17.78
C GLU A 179 -19.32 -7.21 17.31
N LEU A 180 -19.37 -7.46 16.01
CA LEU A 180 -19.04 -8.77 15.42
C LEU A 180 -17.54 -9.09 15.49
N SER A 181 -16.68 -8.07 15.46
CA SER A 181 -15.23 -8.24 15.59
C SER A 181 -14.74 -8.33 17.05
N GLU A 182 -15.59 -8.06 18.04
CA GLU A 182 -15.20 -8.05 19.45
C GLU A 182 -14.60 -9.38 19.95
N PRO A 183 -15.15 -10.56 19.57
CA PRO A 183 -14.63 -11.86 20.01
C PRO A 183 -13.29 -12.26 19.35
N TRP A 184 -12.83 -11.52 18.33
CA TRP A 184 -11.60 -11.86 17.63
C TRP A 184 -10.38 -11.72 18.54
N GLN A 185 -9.30 -12.42 18.19
CA GLN A 185 -8.01 -12.24 18.86
C GLN A 185 -7.60 -10.76 18.85
N ILE A 186 -7.20 -10.25 20.02
CA ILE A 186 -7.08 -8.81 20.30
C ILE A 186 -6.23 -8.05 19.27
N ASP A 187 -5.06 -8.59 18.91
CA ASP A 187 -4.16 -7.91 17.97
C ASP A 187 -4.72 -7.90 16.53
N ILE A 188 -5.40 -8.97 16.10
CA ILE A 188 -6.07 -9.04 14.80
C ILE A 188 -7.23 -8.04 14.77
N ARG A 189 -8.05 -8.05 15.82
CA ARG A 189 -9.20 -7.15 15.98
C ARG A 189 -8.78 -5.69 15.91
N ASP A 190 -7.80 -5.30 16.72
CA ASP A 190 -7.40 -3.90 16.88
C ASP A 190 -6.78 -3.37 15.58
N HIS A 191 -5.99 -4.19 14.87
CA HIS A 191 -5.46 -3.80 13.57
C HIS A 191 -6.54 -3.75 12.48
N ALA A 192 -7.44 -4.74 12.41
CA ALA A 192 -8.55 -4.75 11.46
C ALA A 192 -9.45 -3.52 11.65
N ARG A 193 -9.76 -3.14 12.89
CA ARG A 193 -10.52 -1.93 13.22
C ARG A 193 -9.79 -0.64 12.84
N THR A 194 -8.47 -0.60 13.02
CA THR A 194 -7.64 0.54 12.60
C THR A 194 -7.69 0.74 11.09
N LEU A 195 -7.60 -0.34 10.31
CA LEU A 195 -7.73 -0.28 8.84
C LEU A 195 -9.16 0.09 8.43
N ALA A 196 -10.16 -0.52 9.06
CA ALA A 196 -11.57 -0.28 8.76
C ALA A 196 -11.98 1.18 9.04
N ALA A 197 -11.45 1.80 10.09
CA ALA A 197 -11.68 3.22 10.38
C ALA A 197 -11.26 4.14 9.22
N ARG A 198 -10.17 3.82 8.51
CA ARG A 198 -9.73 4.57 7.32
C ARG A 198 -10.71 4.40 6.15
N ALA A 199 -11.33 3.23 6.06
CA ALA A 199 -12.26 2.86 5.00
C ALA A 199 -13.67 3.46 5.20
N PHE A 200 -14.09 3.65 6.45
CA PHE A 200 -15.37 4.29 6.75
C PHE A 200 -15.38 5.81 6.52
N GLY A 201 -14.20 6.40 6.24
CA GLY A 201 -14.00 7.85 6.21
C GLY A 201 -13.85 8.41 7.62
N ALA A 202 -13.23 9.58 7.75
CA ALA A 202 -13.31 10.34 9.00
C ALA A 202 -14.81 10.63 9.25
N ALA A 203 -15.39 9.99 10.25
CA ALA A 203 -16.68 10.37 10.77
C ALA A 203 -16.56 11.84 11.19
N GLU A 204 -17.26 12.72 10.46
CA GLU A 204 -17.49 14.11 10.86
C GLU A 204 -18.50 14.16 12.00
#